data_AF-A0A7W7LR12-F1
#
_entry.id   AF-A0A7W7LR12-F1
#
_cell.length_a   1.000
_cell.length_b   1.000
_cell.length_c   1.000
_cell.angle_alpha   90.00
_cell.angle_beta   90.00
_cell.angle_gamma   90.00
#
_symmetry.space_group_name_H-M   'P 1'
#
loop_
_entity.id
_entity.type
_entity.pdbx_description
1 polymer ?
#
loop_
_entity_poly.entity_id
_entity_poly.type
_entity_poly.pdbx_seq_one_letter_code
_entity_poly.pdbx_strand_id
1 'polypeptide(L)'
;MDINIKTDQVRQGAGGTESAAHTALENLRRSLDSSDTAADGHHGWTAAAALKQCATAWEDHMVDLAKQMNTMAENLHSSANAYDATDLQEKDAISRIRHGLSEFGRS
;
A
#
# COMPACT_ATOMS: atom_id res chain seq x y z
N MET A 1 19.98 19.98 8.85
CA MET A 1 19.84 19.07 7.70
C MET A 1 18.38 19.13 7.33
N ASP A 2 18.07 19.68 6.16
CA ASP A 2 16.67 19.91 5.73
C ASP A 2 16.27 18.72 4.84
N ILE A 3 15.47 17.81 5.39
CA ILE A 3 15.01 16.62 4.67
C ILE A 3 13.65 16.97 4.06
N ASN A 4 13.67 17.39 2.80
CA ASN A 4 12.45 17.67 2.05
C ASN A 4 11.83 16.35 1.56
N ILE A 5 10.92 15.78 2.36
CA ILE A 5 10.12 14.62 1.94
C ILE A 5 8.98 15.11 1.06
N LYS A 6 8.96 14.61 -0.19
CA LYS A 6 7.88 14.88 -1.14
C LYS A 6 6.65 14.03 -0.80
N THR A 7 5.88 14.45 0.19
CA THR A 7 4.70 13.74 0.72
C THR A 7 3.67 13.43 -0.39
N ASP A 8 3.54 14.29 -1.40
CA ASP A 8 2.71 14.04 -2.58
C ASP A 8 3.18 12.82 -3.40
N GLN A 9 4.50 12.67 -3.61
CA GLN A 9 5.06 11.52 -4.33
C GLN A 9 4.91 10.23 -3.52
N VAL A 10 5.01 10.32 -2.19
CA VAL A 10 4.77 9.20 -1.28
C VAL A 10 3.31 8.74 -1.36
N ARG A 11 2.34 9.67 -1.33
CA ARG A 11 0.92 9.34 -1.50
C ARG A 11 0.62 8.76 -2.88
N GLN A 12 1.21 9.31 -3.94
CA GLN A 12 1.06 8.79 -5.30
C GLN A 12 1.62 7.37 -5.44
N GLY A 13 2.80 7.11 -4.87
CA GLY A 13 3.40 5.78 -4.84
C GLY A 13 2.53 4.76 -4.12
N ALA A 14 1.98 5.13 -2.95
CA ALA A 14 1.06 4.28 -2.20
C ALA A 14 -0.21 3.93 -3.00
N GLY A 15 -0.85 4.91 -3.64
CA GLY A 15 -2.02 4.65 -4.50
C GLY A 15 -1.68 3.80 -5.73
N GLY A 16 -0.48 3.97 -6.30
CA GLY A 16 0.02 3.13 -7.39
C GLY A 16 0.23 1.68 -6.95
N THR A 17 0.79 1.45 -5.76
CA THR A 17 0.95 0.12 -5.17
C THR A 17 -0.40 -0.55 -4.92
N GLU A 18 -1.37 0.18 -4.39
CA GLU A 18 -2.73 -0.34 -4.15
C GLU A 18 -3.40 -0.76 -5.47
N SER A 19 -3.34 0.09 -6.50
CA SER A 19 -3.90 -0.20 -7.83
C SER A 19 -3.22 -1.40 -8.50
N ALA A 20 -1.90 -1.50 -8.39
CA ALA A 20 -1.15 -2.64 -8.91
C ALA A 20 -1.49 -3.94 -8.18
N ALA A 21 -1.65 -3.90 -6.84
CA ALA A 21 -2.07 -5.03 -6.03
C ALA A 21 -3.46 -5.53 -6.46
N HIS A 22 -4.40 -4.60 -6.64
CA HIS A 22 -5.76 -4.91 -7.06
C HIS A 22 -5.80 -5.55 -8.46
N THR A 23 -5.10 -4.95 -9.42
CA THR A 23 -5.00 -5.46 -10.79
C THR A 23 -4.34 -6.84 -10.84
N ALA A 24 -3.29 -7.06 -10.04
CA ALA A 24 -2.64 -8.35 -9.93
C ALA A 24 -3.61 -9.41 -9.36
N LEU A 25 -4.34 -9.10 -8.29
CA LEU A 25 -5.36 -9.97 -7.71
C LEU A 25 -6.43 -10.38 -8.74
N GLU A 26 -6.98 -9.43 -9.50
CA GLU A 26 -8.01 -9.73 -10.49
C GLU A 26 -7.51 -10.66 -11.60
N ASN A 27 -6.30 -10.38 -12.13
CA ASN A 27 -5.71 -11.21 -13.17
C ASN A 27 -5.33 -12.62 -12.65
N LEU A 28 -4.86 -12.70 -11.41
CA LEU A 28 -4.40 -13.96 -10.83
C LEU A 28 -5.55 -14.88 -10.43
N ARG A 29 -6.68 -14.33 -9.98
CA ARG A 29 -7.91 -15.10 -9.76
C ARG A 29 -8.36 -15.83 -11.02
N ARG A 30 -8.33 -15.16 -12.18
CA ARG A 30 -8.73 -15.75 -13.47
C ARG A 30 -7.67 -16.66 -14.09
N SER A 31 -6.42 -16.58 -13.62
CA SER A 31 -5.30 -17.36 -14.17
C SER A 31 -5.46 -18.87 -13.95
N LEU A 32 -6.25 -19.28 -12.94
CA LEU A 32 -6.39 -20.68 -12.53
C LEU A 32 -7.72 -21.32 -12.95
N ASP A 33 -8.65 -20.58 -13.54
CA ASP A 33 -9.95 -21.09 -14.02
C ASP A 33 -9.77 -22.30 -14.96
N SER A 34 -8.72 -22.30 -15.78
CA SER A 34 -8.39 -23.40 -16.69
C SER A 34 -7.90 -24.65 -15.96
N SER A 35 -7.16 -24.47 -14.86
CA SER A 35 -6.67 -25.56 -14.03
C SER A 35 -7.82 -26.20 -13.26
N ASP A 36 -8.74 -25.40 -12.72
CA ASP A 36 -9.90 -25.92 -12.00
C ASP A 36 -10.84 -26.71 -12.94
N THR A 37 -11.08 -26.16 -14.15
CA THR A 37 -11.81 -26.86 -15.22
C THR A 37 -11.16 -28.20 -15.59
N ALA A 38 -9.83 -28.25 -15.70
CA ALA A 38 -9.10 -29.47 -16.03
C ALA A 38 -9.16 -30.51 -14.90
N ALA A 39 -9.07 -30.07 -13.63
CA ALA A 39 -9.19 -30.94 -12.48
C ALA A 39 -10.61 -31.52 -12.33
N ASP A 40 -11.64 -30.72 -12.64
CA ASP A 40 -13.04 -31.17 -12.65
C ASP A 40 -13.35 -32.11 -13.81
N GLY A 41 -12.73 -31.93 -14.98
CA GLY A 41 -12.89 -32.84 -16.13
C GLY A 41 -12.19 -34.19 -15.96
N HIS A 42 -11.20 -34.29 -15.07
CA HIS A 42 -10.32 -35.46 -14.91
C HIS A 42 -10.16 -35.91 -13.45
N HIS A 43 -11.25 -35.91 -12.69
CA HIS A 43 -11.31 -36.27 -11.25
C HIS A 43 -10.77 -37.67 -10.90
N GLY A 44 -10.65 -38.58 -11.88
CA GLY A 44 -10.02 -39.90 -11.69
C GLY A 44 -8.49 -39.88 -11.70
N TRP A 45 -7.85 -38.76 -12.02
CA TRP A 45 -6.40 -38.64 -12.08
C TRP A 45 -5.85 -38.17 -10.73
N THR A 46 -4.83 -38.85 -10.20
CA THR A 46 -4.14 -38.42 -8.97
C THR A 46 -3.63 -36.97 -9.06
N ALA A 47 -3.26 -36.52 -10.27
CA ALA A 47 -2.81 -35.16 -10.52
C ALA A 47 -3.93 -34.11 -10.37
N ALA A 48 -5.21 -34.46 -10.55
CA ALA A 48 -6.31 -33.50 -10.43
C ALA A 48 -6.45 -32.97 -8.99
N ALA A 49 -6.31 -33.84 -7.99
CA ALA A 49 -6.32 -33.42 -6.59
C ALA A 49 -5.11 -32.54 -6.23
N ALA A 50 -3.92 -32.87 -6.75
CA ALA A 50 -2.72 -32.06 -6.55
C ALA A 50 -2.83 -30.69 -7.23
N LEU A 51 -3.44 -30.62 -8.41
CA LEU A 51 -3.69 -29.38 -9.14
C LEU A 51 -4.62 -28.44 -8.36
N LYS A 52 -5.71 -28.98 -7.80
CA LYS A 52 -6.63 -28.22 -6.94
C LYS A 52 -5.95 -27.68 -5.69
N GLN A 53 -5.15 -28.50 -5.00
CA GLN A 53 -4.40 -28.04 -3.82
C GLN A 53 -3.40 -26.94 -4.17
N CYS A 54 -2.71 -27.05 -5.31
CA CYS A 54 -1.81 -26.02 -5.79
C CYS A 54 -2.56 -24.71 -6.09
N ALA A 55 -3.71 -24.80 -6.76
CA ALA A 55 -4.55 -23.65 -7.07
C ALA A 55 -5.02 -22.94 -5.78
N THR A 56 -5.52 -23.68 -4.80
CA THR A 56 -5.92 -23.11 -3.50
C THR A 56 -4.75 -22.46 -2.75
N ALA A 57 -3.59 -23.13 -2.67
CA ALA A 57 -2.43 -22.58 -1.99
C ALA A 57 -1.91 -21.29 -2.67
N TRP A 58 -1.99 -21.24 -4.00
CA TRP A 58 -1.68 -20.04 -4.76
C TRP A 58 -2.65 -18.90 -4.46
N GLU A 59 -3.95 -19.16 -4.47
CA GLU A 59 -4.98 -18.18 -4.13
C GLU A 59 -4.77 -17.60 -2.73
N ASP A 60 -4.52 -18.45 -1.73
CA ASP A 60 -4.23 -18.04 -0.35
C ASP A 60 -2.99 -17.15 -0.29
N HIS A 61 -1.90 -17.52 -0.98
CA HIS A 61 -0.68 -16.72 -1.03
C HIS A 61 -0.91 -15.35 -1.66
N MET A 62 -1.71 -15.28 -2.72
CA MET A 62 -2.01 -14.02 -3.40
C MET A 62 -2.92 -13.10 -2.58
N VAL A 63 -3.87 -13.66 -1.83
CA VAL A 63 -4.67 -12.89 -0.86
C VAL A 63 -3.77 -12.31 0.23
N ASP A 64 -2.80 -13.08 0.71
CA ASP A 64 -1.84 -12.60 1.71
C ASP A 64 -0.94 -11.48 1.17
N LEU A 65 -0.41 -11.65 -0.05
CA LEU A 65 0.39 -10.62 -0.70
C LEU A 65 -0.38 -9.30 -0.85
N ALA A 66 -1.66 -9.36 -1.24
CA ALA A 66 -2.48 -8.16 -1.37
C ALA A 66 -2.70 -7.46 -0.02
N LYS A 67 -2.88 -8.21 1.07
CA LYS A 67 -2.96 -7.63 2.42
C LYS A 67 -1.66 -6.91 2.79
N GLN A 68 -0.51 -7.54 2.51
CA GLN A 68 0.80 -6.93 2.77
C GLN A 68 1.00 -5.63 1.97
N MET A 69 0.58 -5.62 0.70
CA MET A 69 0.64 -4.42 -0.14
C MET A 69 -0.27 -3.30 0.38
N ASN A 70 -1.48 -3.63 0.86
CA ASN A 70 -2.37 -2.65 1.47
C ASN A 70 -1.77 -2.06 2.76
N THR A 71 -1.24 -2.89 3.65
CA THR A 71 -0.55 -2.42 4.87
C THR A 71 0.64 -1.51 4.53
N MET A 72 1.37 -1.81 3.45
CA MET A 72 2.46 -0.96 2.99
C MET A 72 1.96 0.40 2.49
N ALA A 73 0.88 0.43 1.70
CA ALA A 73 0.26 1.66 1.23
C ALA A 73 -0.26 2.53 2.40
N GLU A 74 -0.89 1.91 3.40
CA GLU A 74 -1.32 2.57 4.63
C GLU A 74 -0.16 3.18 5.41
N ASN A 75 0.95 2.44 5.56
CA ASN A 75 2.15 2.94 6.23
C ASN A 75 2.77 4.14 5.50
N LEU A 76 2.77 4.13 4.16
CA LEU A 76 3.23 5.25 3.34
C LEU A 76 2.31 6.47 3.51
N HIS A 77 0.99 6.28 3.50
CA HIS A 77 0.03 7.35 3.77
C HIS A 77 0.20 7.94 5.18
N SER A 78 0.30 7.09 6.20
CA SER A 78 0.53 7.50 7.58
C SER A 78 1.83 8.31 7.71
N SER A 79 2.91 7.83 7.07
CA SER A 79 4.20 8.53 7.06
C SER A 79 4.08 9.90 6.41
N ALA A 80 3.46 10.00 5.24
CA ALA A 80 3.26 11.28 4.55
C ALA A 80 2.48 12.28 5.42
N ASN A 81 1.40 11.82 6.06
CA ASN A 81 0.60 12.66 6.97
C ASN A 81 1.39 13.13 8.20
N ALA A 82 2.26 12.27 8.76
CA ALA A 82 3.11 12.64 9.88
C ALA A 82 4.14 13.72 9.49
N TYR A 83 4.71 13.65 8.28
CA TYR A 83 5.62 14.68 7.78
C TYR A 83 4.90 16.01 7.54
N ASP A 84 3.72 16.02 6.92
CA ASP A 84 2.94 17.26 6.75
C ASP A 84 2.57 17.89 8.11
N ALA A 85 2.17 17.06 9.08
CA ALA A 85 1.84 17.55 10.43
C ALA A 85 3.06 18.14 11.15
N THR A 86 4.25 17.60 10.92
CA THR A 86 5.50 18.12 11.48
C THR A 86 5.87 19.46 10.85
N ASP A 87 5.81 19.55 9.51
CA ASP A 87 6.11 20.80 8.78
C ASP A 87 5.14 21.93 9.16
N LEU A 88 3.85 21.62 9.36
CA LEU A 88 2.87 22.59 9.86
C LEU A 88 3.20 23.08 11.28
N GLN A 89 3.60 22.18 12.17
CA GLN A 89 3.99 22.54 13.55
C GLN A 89 5.24 23.41 13.58
N GLU A 90 6.25 23.13 12.76
CA GLU A 90 7.45 23.96 12.67
C GLU A 90 7.13 25.36 12.13
N LYS A 91 6.31 25.46 11.09
CA LYS A 91 5.86 26.75 10.54
C LYS A 91 5.10 27.57 11.56
N ASP A 92 4.20 26.96 12.33
CA ASP A 92 3.48 27.64 13.42
C ASP A 92 4.45 28.15 14.50
N ALA A 93 5.38 27.29 14.95
CA ALA A 93 6.36 27.67 15.97
C ALA A 93 7.23 28.86 15.52
N ILE A 94 7.73 28.85 14.28
CA ILE A 94 8.51 29.95 13.71
C ILE A 94 7.66 31.22 13.60
N SER A 95 6.40 31.10 13.16
CA SER A 95 5.46 32.22 13.07
C SER A 95 5.26 32.89 14.44
N ARG A 96 5.05 32.08 15.49
CA ARG A 96 4.89 32.55 16.87
C ARG A 96 6.13 33.25 17.40
N ILE A 97 7.32 32.70 17.15
CA ILE A 97 8.59 33.35 17.54
C ILE A 97 8.73 34.69 16.84
N ARG A 98 8.48 34.76 15.53
CA ARG A 98 8.56 36.00 14.75
C ARG A 98 7.56 37.05 15.26
N HIS A 99 6.34 36.63 15.58
CA HIS A 99 5.32 37.51 16.12
C HIS A 99 5.74 38.09 17.48
N GLY A 100 6.19 37.25 18.42
CA GLY A 100 6.69 37.71 19.71
C GLY A 100 7.87 38.67 19.59
N LEU A 101 8.84 38.38 18.72
CA LEU A 101 9.96 39.30 18.44
C LEU A 101 9.50 40.64 17.88
N SER A 102 8.47 40.66 17.03
CA SER A 102 7.92 41.89 16.46
C SER A 102 7.17 42.74 17.47
N GLU A 103 6.55 42.12 18.48
CA GLU A 103 5.92 42.82 19.60
C GLU A 103 6.97 43.45 20.53
N PHE A 104 8.04 42.71 20.86
CA PHE A 104 9.15 43.24 21.67
C PHE A 104 9.89 44.42 21.02
N GLY A 105 10.03 44.43 19.69
CA GLY A 105 10.68 45.53 18.97
C GLY A 105 9.82 46.78 18.80
N ARG A 106 8.55 46.75 19.23
CA ARG A 106 7.59 47.85 19.08
C ARG A 106 7.34 48.63 20.39
N SER A 107 7.97 48.21 21.49
CA SER A 107 8.04 48.92 22.79
C SER A 107 9.33 49.73 22.89
#